data_AF-A0A372RPQ7-F1
#
_entry.id   AF-A0A372RPQ7-F1
#
_cell.length_a   1.000
_cell.length_b   1.000
_cell.length_c   1.000
_cell.angle_alpha   90.00
_cell.angle_beta   90.00
_cell.angle_gamma   90.00
#
_symmetry.space_group_name_H-M   'P 1'
#
loop_
_entity.id
_entity.type
_entity.pdbx_description
1 polymer ?
#
loop_
_entity_poly.entity_id
_entity_poly.type
_entity_poly.pdbx_seq_one_letter_code
_entity_poly.pdbx_strand_id
1 'polypeptide(L)'
;MFIRNTSPTIQQTIAARETNPLKITYTIPIVFSIGTITIFQSNGSSNPGIVRQTINGLNNQNYLTFDNDTVSIDIIESTFNNPGSTYYVMIENNFVSTLSFNEPLPGLYSNIWSFTTLPEEEKEKGRNKIKLFFDGIYGKVRLTKNGTSYFDTLNSNQINKFFNNLTQELADAVAVTSKRIITNYRFVIDTNIESSSKQYLLSIKIDKPQSTSDRETKLITKDLDTMIRNMDITVLASGSSSKYLEPLYGYVTIPRWYENSDNICQLVLTVIFILILTMLCIISIHYDAKIEVKSDANSSVWKAFFYIMKSGICKLIQPLNLCKRRKVNERKVVDEEKVSTVHILYLIKNQMLT
;
A
#
# COMPACT_ATOMS: atom_id res chain seq x y z
N MET A 1 31.38 -12.39 30.10
CA MET A 1 30.40 -11.73 29.23
C MET A 1 31.04 -10.45 28.71
N PHE A 2 31.21 -10.28 27.39
CA PHE A 2 31.93 -9.12 26.82
C PHE A 2 31.07 -7.87 26.68
N ILE A 3 29.75 -8.01 26.80
CA ILE A 3 28.80 -6.89 26.85
C ILE A 3 28.67 -6.43 28.29
N ARG A 4 28.96 -5.14 28.55
CA ARG A 4 28.85 -4.46 29.84
C ARG A 4 27.43 -3.97 30.09
N ASN A 5 26.81 -3.30 29.11
CA ASN A 5 25.44 -2.80 29.22
C ASN A 5 24.77 -2.69 27.85
N THR A 6 23.45 -2.52 27.87
CA THR A 6 22.63 -2.25 26.69
C THR A 6 21.64 -1.12 26.98
N SER A 7 21.27 -0.38 25.94
CA SER A 7 20.17 0.59 25.97
C SER A 7 19.24 0.32 24.78
N PRO A 8 17.93 0.08 24.99
CA PRO A 8 17.24 -0.08 26.27
C PRO A 8 17.83 -1.20 27.13
N THR A 9 17.66 -1.09 28.45
CA THR A 9 18.06 -2.17 29.36
C THR A 9 17.16 -3.39 29.15
N ILE A 10 17.64 -4.56 29.55
CA ILE A 10 16.86 -5.79 29.49
C ILE A 10 15.56 -5.60 30.30
N GLN A 11 14.44 -6.04 29.71
CA GLN A 11 13.06 -5.92 30.23
C GLN A 11 12.56 -4.48 30.43
N GLN A 12 13.25 -3.48 29.86
CA GLN A 12 12.77 -2.11 29.90
C GLN A 12 11.45 -1.98 29.13
N THR A 13 10.62 -1.03 29.55
CA THR A 13 9.48 -0.56 28.76
C THR A 13 9.85 0.73 28.04
N ILE A 14 9.63 0.79 26.73
CA ILE A 14 9.94 1.93 25.85
C ILE A 14 8.70 2.49 25.17
N ALA A 15 8.78 3.69 24.60
CA ALA A 15 7.66 4.23 23.85
C ALA A 15 7.48 3.47 22.52
N ALA A 16 6.23 3.27 22.08
CA ALA A 16 5.99 2.75 20.74
C ALA A 16 6.47 3.77 19.69
N ARG A 17 7.04 3.28 18.58
CA ARG A 17 7.61 4.09 17.47
C ARG A 17 8.80 4.97 17.88
N GLU A 18 9.42 4.68 19.02
CA GLU A 18 10.66 5.34 19.41
C GLU A 18 11.80 4.99 18.43
N THR A 19 12.56 5.99 18.02
CA THR A 19 13.69 5.85 17.09
C THR A 19 15.03 6.08 17.79
N ASN A 20 15.06 6.03 19.12
CA ASN A 20 16.30 6.15 19.87
C ASN A 20 17.23 4.99 19.51
N PRO A 21 18.52 5.25 19.23
CA PRO A 21 19.44 4.20 18.83
C PRO A 21 19.54 3.11 19.90
N LEU A 22 19.61 1.86 19.47
CA LEU A 22 20.03 0.78 20.36
C LEU A 22 21.51 0.95 20.64
N LYS A 23 21.91 0.87 21.90
CA LYS A 23 23.33 0.94 22.29
C LYS A 23 23.77 -0.35 22.94
N ILE A 24 24.96 -0.80 22.57
CA ILE A 24 25.64 -1.95 23.17
C ILE A 24 27.02 -1.49 23.59
N THR A 25 27.30 -1.54 24.88
CA THR A 25 28.63 -1.20 25.39
C THR A 25 29.38 -2.46 25.77
N TYR A 26 30.57 -2.63 25.23
CA TYR A 26 31.47 -3.75 25.49
C TYR A 26 32.43 -3.43 26.65
N THR A 27 33.08 -4.46 27.19
CA THR A 27 34.10 -4.31 28.23
C THR A 27 35.47 -3.92 27.69
N ILE A 28 35.63 -3.96 26.37
CA ILE A 28 36.88 -3.74 25.63
C ILE A 28 36.59 -2.95 24.35
N PRO A 29 37.58 -2.22 23.79
CA PRO A 29 37.46 -1.56 22.50
C PRO A 29 37.14 -2.52 21.36
N ILE A 30 36.27 -2.09 20.45
CA ILE A 30 35.74 -2.90 19.35
C ILE A 30 35.95 -2.26 17.98
N VAL A 31 35.78 -3.09 16.95
CA VAL A 31 35.60 -2.70 15.55
C VAL A 31 34.45 -3.51 14.94
N PHE A 32 33.78 -2.97 13.93
CA PHE A 32 32.76 -3.73 13.20
C PHE A 32 33.35 -4.91 12.43
N SER A 33 32.54 -5.96 12.31
CA SER A 33 32.90 -7.16 11.57
C SER A 33 31.67 -7.70 10.80
N ILE A 34 31.79 -8.87 10.19
CA ILE A 34 30.87 -9.38 9.17
C ILE A 34 29.52 -9.91 9.70
N GLY A 35 29.36 -10.08 11.01
CA GLY A 35 28.12 -10.58 11.60
C GLY A 35 26.97 -9.58 11.50
N THR A 36 25.78 -10.03 11.88
CA THR A 36 24.56 -9.19 11.88
C THR A 36 23.97 -9.00 13.27
N ILE A 37 23.24 -7.90 13.44
CA ILE A 37 22.30 -7.69 14.52
C ILE A 37 20.89 -7.73 13.95
N THR A 38 20.00 -8.51 14.55
CA THR A 38 18.60 -8.65 14.10
C THR A 38 17.63 -8.36 15.25
N ILE A 39 16.64 -7.53 14.95
CA ILE A 39 15.54 -7.16 15.83
C ILE A 39 14.31 -7.94 15.41
N PHE A 40 13.70 -8.65 16.36
CA PHE A 40 12.47 -9.41 16.16
C PHE A 40 11.34 -8.84 17.01
N GLN A 41 10.12 -8.96 16.51
CA GLN A 41 8.90 -8.78 17.29
C GLN A 41 8.32 -10.14 17.64
N SER A 42 7.96 -10.33 18.91
CA SER A 42 7.24 -11.51 19.36
C SER A 42 5.88 -11.63 18.66
N ASN A 43 5.57 -12.83 18.17
CA ASN A 43 4.24 -13.17 17.64
C ASN A 43 3.55 -14.28 18.47
N GLY A 44 4.11 -14.61 19.64
CA GLY A 44 3.60 -15.65 20.55
C GLY A 44 3.66 -17.09 20.03
N SER A 45 4.14 -17.33 18.79
CA SER A 45 4.05 -18.64 18.12
C SER A 45 5.39 -19.14 17.59
N SER A 46 6.25 -18.26 17.06
CA SER A 46 7.61 -18.57 16.65
C SER A 46 8.62 -17.82 17.53
N ASN A 47 9.69 -18.52 17.92
CA ASN A 47 10.85 -17.91 18.54
C ASN A 47 11.93 -17.80 17.45
N PRO A 48 12.50 -16.62 17.14
CA PRO A 48 12.36 -15.32 17.82
C PRO A 48 11.20 -14.41 17.35
N GLY A 49 10.40 -14.83 16.37
CA GLY A 49 9.21 -14.10 15.92
C GLY A 49 9.36 -13.50 14.51
N ILE A 50 8.84 -12.29 14.32
CA ILE A 50 8.85 -11.57 13.04
C ILE A 50 10.08 -10.66 12.98
N VAL A 51 10.92 -10.82 11.95
CA VAL A 51 12.07 -9.92 11.70
C VAL A 51 11.56 -8.51 11.40
N ARG A 52 12.08 -7.52 12.13
CA ARG A 52 11.76 -6.10 11.93
C ARG A 52 12.89 -5.36 11.22
N GLN A 53 14.12 -5.63 11.64
CA GLN A 53 15.30 -4.95 11.14
C GLN A 53 16.53 -5.86 11.30
N THR A 54 17.35 -5.96 10.27
CA THR A 54 18.62 -6.71 10.25
C THR A 54 19.71 -5.80 9.71
N ILE A 55 20.80 -5.66 10.46
CA ILE A 55 21.92 -4.78 10.11
C ILE A 55 23.20 -5.60 10.15
N ASN A 56 23.96 -5.55 9.06
CA ASN A 56 25.30 -6.12 8.98
C ASN A 56 26.36 -5.10 9.41
N GLY A 57 27.33 -5.54 10.22
CA GLY A 57 28.38 -4.67 10.76
C GLY A 57 29.21 -3.92 9.70
N LEU A 58 29.44 -4.53 8.53
CA LEU A 58 30.22 -3.92 7.45
C LEU A 58 29.37 -3.41 6.29
N ASN A 59 28.28 -4.09 5.94
CA ASN A 59 27.50 -3.74 4.75
C ASN A 59 26.47 -2.63 5.00
N ASN A 60 26.12 -2.34 6.26
CA ASN A 60 25.09 -1.37 6.63
C ASN A 60 25.65 -0.24 7.51
N GLN A 61 26.88 0.24 7.22
CA GLN A 61 27.57 1.27 8.01
C GLN A 61 26.78 2.59 8.16
N ASN A 62 25.84 2.90 7.24
CA ASN A 62 24.99 4.08 7.34
C ASN A 62 24.00 4.03 8.52
N TYR A 63 23.79 2.86 9.13
CA TYR A 63 22.88 2.66 10.28
C TYR A 63 23.65 2.33 11.56
N LEU A 64 24.98 2.48 11.53
CA LEU A 64 25.88 2.05 12.58
C LEU A 64 26.88 3.15 12.88
N THR A 65 27.03 3.47 14.16
CA THR A 65 28.13 4.28 14.66
C THR A 65 28.76 3.59 15.86
N PHE A 66 30.02 3.90 16.16
CA PHE A 66 30.63 3.41 17.38
C PHE A 66 31.55 4.46 17.99
N ASP A 67 31.67 4.41 19.32
CA ASP A 67 32.60 5.20 20.10
C ASP A 67 33.40 4.25 21.00
N ASN A 68 34.61 3.91 20.55
CA ASN A 68 35.57 3.03 21.24
C ASN A 68 35.03 1.64 21.63
N ASP A 69 34.32 1.53 22.75
CA ASP A 69 33.71 0.30 23.28
C ASP A 69 32.19 0.22 23.06
N THR A 70 31.56 1.26 22.51
CA THR A 70 30.10 1.38 22.42
C THR A 70 29.62 1.41 20.97
N VAL A 71 28.77 0.47 20.59
CA VAL A 71 28.06 0.47 19.30
C VAL A 71 26.71 1.16 19.47
N SER A 72 26.36 2.05 18.54
CA SER A 72 25.02 2.61 18.39
C SER A 72 24.40 2.18 17.05
N ILE A 73 23.17 1.68 17.09
CA ILE A 73 22.43 1.17 15.95
C ILE A 73 21.19 2.02 15.73
N ASP A 74 21.05 2.57 14.52
CA ASP A 74 19.92 3.41 14.17
C ASP A 74 18.65 2.60 13.98
N ILE A 75 17.54 3.13 14.49
CA ILE A 75 16.24 2.48 14.48
C ILE A 75 15.28 3.25 13.58
N ILE A 76 14.73 2.55 12.59
CA ILE A 76 13.70 3.12 11.71
C ILE A 76 12.34 3.12 12.42
N GLU A 77 11.51 4.11 12.10
CA GLU A 77 10.23 4.35 12.79
C GLU A 77 9.27 3.13 12.73
N SER A 78 9.40 2.29 11.71
CA SER A 78 8.58 1.08 11.52
C SER A 78 9.05 -0.13 12.33
N THR A 79 10.18 -0.06 13.05
CA THR A 79 10.73 -1.21 13.80
C THR A 79 9.90 -1.52 15.05
N PHE A 80 9.75 -0.54 15.95
CA PHE A 80 8.98 -0.67 17.21
C PHE A 80 7.55 -0.13 17.09
N ASN A 81 6.92 -0.37 15.94
CA ASN A 81 5.66 0.26 15.55
C ASN A 81 4.39 -0.43 16.08
N ASN A 82 4.51 -1.52 16.84
CA ASN A 82 3.38 -2.25 17.40
C ASN A 82 3.30 -2.07 18.92
N PRO A 83 2.40 -1.21 19.44
CA PRO A 83 2.26 -0.96 20.86
C PRO A 83 1.98 -2.23 21.68
N GLY A 84 2.43 -2.27 22.93
CA GLY A 84 2.26 -3.41 23.83
C GLY A 84 3.00 -4.68 23.41
N SER A 85 3.84 -4.63 22.37
CA SER A 85 4.58 -5.79 21.87
C SER A 85 5.97 -5.89 22.48
N THR A 86 6.41 -7.13 22.69
CA THR A 86 7.77 -7.47 23.09
C THR A 86 8.66 -7.64 21.87
N TYR A 87 9.85 -7.05 21.94
CA TYR A 87 10.90 -7.14 20.94
C TYR A 87 12.14 -7.83 21.51
N TYR A 88 12.88 -8.50 20.64
CA TYR A 88 14.07 -9.27 20.95
C TYR A 88 15.22 -8.81 20.06
N VAL A 89 16.42 -8.73 20.62
CA VAL A 89 17.64 -8.42 19.86
C VAL A 89 18.56 -9.62 19.88
N MET A 90 18.90 -10.11 18.69
CA MET A 90 19.91 -11.13 18.48
C MET A 90 21.13 -10.49 17.85
N ILE A 91 22.30 -10.77 18.41
CA ILE A 91 23.59 -10.36 17.84
C ILE A 91 24.27 -11.65 17.40
N GLU A 92 24.61 -11.78 16.14
CA GLU A 92 25.38 -12.93 15.67
C GLU A 92 26.81 -12.86 16.19
N ASN A 93 27.44 -14.02 16.29
CA ASN A 93 28.89 -14.08 16.49
C ASN A 93 29.59 -13.26 15.40
N ASN A 94 30.68 -12.61 15.75
CA ASN A 94 31.47 -11.82 14.81
C ASN A 94 30.74 -10.59 14.25
N PHE A 95 29.69 -10.08 14.92
CA PHE A 95 29.14 -8.75 14.60
C PHE A 95 30.16 -7.64 14.87
N VAL A 96 30.95 -7.81 15.94
CA VAL A 96 32.12 -6.98 16.26
C VAL A 96 33.32 -7.86 16.59
N SER A 97 34.50 -7.28 16.48
CA SER A 97 35.79 -7.89 16.86
C SER A 97 36.56 -6.97 17.80
N THR A 98 37.57 -7.50 18.49
CA THR A 98 38.48 -6.70 19.31
C THR A 98 39.32 -5.75 18.46
N LEU A 99 39.49 -4.51 18.90
CA LEU A 99 40.31 -3.54 18.17
C LEU A 99 41.79 -3.98 18.08
N SER A 100 42.33 -4.57 19.15
CA SER A 100 43.77 -4.88 19.24
C SER A 100 44.22 -6.09 18.41
N PHE A 101 43.37 -7.10 18.27
CA PHE A 101 43.74 -8.39 17.67
C PHE A 101 42.80 -8.83 16.54
N ASN A 102 41.74 -8.05 16.27
CA ASN A 102 40.69 -8.39 15.32
C ASN A 102 40.04 -9.75 15.63
N GLU A 103 39.97 -10.12 16.91
CA GLU A 103 39.37 -11.38 17.34
C GLU A 103 37.84 -11.24 17.38
N PRO A 104 37.10 -12.14 16.69
CA PRO A 104 35.64 -12.13 16.71
C PRO A 104 35.07 -12.25 18.12
N LEU A 105 34.14 -11.35 18.47
CA LEU A 105 33.43 -11.46 19.74
C LEU A 105 32.19 -12.35 19.61
N PRO A 106 31.86 -13.12 20.67
CA PRO A 106 30.62 -13.88 20.71
C PRO A 106 29.42 -12.94 20.72
N GLY A 107 28.37 -13.35 20.03
CA GLY A 107 27.12 -12.61 19.93
C GLY A 107 26.23 -12.77 21.16
N LEU A 108 24.94 -12.46 20.97
CA LEU A 108 23.89 -12.53 21.97
C LEU A 108 22.66 -13.23 21.40
N TYR A 109 22.20 -14.27 22.09
CA TYR A 109 21.00 -15.00 21.70
C TYR A 109 19.72 -14.17 21.91
N SER A 110 18.73 -14.38 21.05
CA SER A 110 17.50 -13.57 20.96
C SER A 110 16.68 -13.48 22.25
N ASN A 111 16.76 -14.45 23.15
CA ASN A 111 15.94 -14.47 24.37
C ASN A 111 16.53 -13.65 25.54
N ILE A 112 17.76 -13.12 25.42
CA ILE A 112 18.43 -12.43 26.53
C ILE A 112 18.07 -10.95 26.54
N TRP A 113 18.28 -10.25 25.43
CA TRP A 113 17.95 -8.84 25.33
C TRP A 113 16.58 -8.65 24.73
N SER A 114 15.60 -8.43 25.62
CA SER A 114 14.22 -8.13 25.27
C SER A 114 13.73 -6.87 25.97
N PHE A 115 12.76 -6.20 25.37
CA PHE A 115 12.06 -5.05 25.94
C PHE A 115 10.67 -4.94 25.32
N THR A 116 9.78 -4.20 25.97
CA THR A 116 8.37 -4.10 25.59
C THR A 116 8.01 -2.66 25.28
N THR A 117 7.19 -2.44 24.26
CA THR A 117 6.64 -1.11 23.99
C THR A 117 5.44 -0.83 24.88
N LEU A 118 5.23 0.42 25.26
CA LEU A 118 4.03 0.84 25.97
C LEU A 118 2.77 0.46 25.17
N PRO A 119 1.70 -0.02 25.83
CA PRO A 119 0.42 -0.23 25.19
C PRO A 119 -0.11 1.10 24.64
N GLU A 120 -0.85 1.07 23.54
CA GLU A 120 -1.55 2.27 23.07
C GLU A 120 -2.62 2.61 24.10
N GLU A 121 -2.67 3.86 24.56
CA GLU A 121 -3.80 4.33 25.36
C GLU A 121 -5.08 4.04 24.60
N GLU A 122 -6.06 3.42 25.28
CA GLU A 122 -7.38 3.19 24.70
C GLU A 122 -7.95 4.55 24.29
N LYS A 123 -7.88 4.87 22.99
CA LYS A 123 -8.63 6.00 22.43
C LYS A 123 -10.11 5.63 22.52
N GLU A 124 -10.71 5.87 23.67
CA GLU A 124 -12.12 5.63 23.92
C GLU A 124 -12.99 6.36 22.88
N LYS A 125 -13.79 5.55 22.17
CA LYS A 125 -15.23 5.78 21.93
C LYS A 125 -15.67 7.07 21.23
N GLY A 126 -14.84 7.65 20.36
CA GLY A 126 -15.25 8.73 19.44
C GLY A 126 -15.21 8.38 17.95
N ARG A 127 -14.73 7.18 17.56
CA ARG A 127 -14.60 6.83 16.15
C ARG A 127 -15.97 6.62 15.51
N ASN A 128 -16.36 7.57 14.67
CA ASN A 128 -17.56 7.49 13.87
C ASN A 128 -17.56 6.19 13.04
N LYS A 129 -18.52 5.28 13.29
CA LYS A 129 -18.61 3.97 12.61
C LYS A 129 -18.65 4.10 11.08
N ILE A 130 -19.17 5.22 10.56
CA ILE A 130 -19.21 5.51 9.12
C ILE A 130 -17.79 5.69 8.55
N LYS A 131 -16.87 6.29 9.32
CA LYS A 131 -15.48 6.50 8.90
C LYS A 131 -14.73 5.18 8.71
N LEU A 132 -14.98 4.21 9.60
CA LEU A 132 -14.42 2.86 9.50
C LEU A 132 -14.78 2.14 8.19
N PHE A 133 -15.96 2.37 7.61
CA PHE A 133 -16.33 1.75 6.33
C PHE A 133 -15.45 2.20 5.17
N PHE A 134 -14.94 3.41 5.24
CA PHE A 134 -14.13 4.00 4.18
C PHE A 134 -12.65 3.98 4.48
N ASP A 135 -12.19 3.47 5.62
CA ASP A 135 -10.79 3.57 6.05
C ASP A 135 -9.79 2.71 5.25
N GLY A 136 -10.23 1.94 4.25
CA GLY A 136 -9.32 1.22 3.34
C GLY A 136 -8.52 2.18 2.46
N ILE A 137 -7.22 1.96 2.31
CA ILE A 137 -6.32 2.79 1.51
C ILE A 137 -5.85 1.97 0.30
N TYR A 138 -6.07 2.52 -0.89
CA TYR A 138 -5.47 1.99 -2.11
C TYR A 138 -4.10 2.62 -2.30
N GLY A 139 -3.17 1.85 -2.81
CA GLY A 139 -1.84 2.35 -3.13
C GLY A 139 -1.13 1.44 -4.11
N LYS A 140 0.09 1.83 -4.42
CA LYS A 140 0.94 1.18 -5.39
C LYS A 140 2.37 1.09 -4.89
N VAL A 141 3.01 -0.01 -5.26
CA VAL A 141 4.45 -0.23 -5.09
C VAL A 141 5.06 -0.43 -6.48
N ARG A 142 6.34 -0.13 -6.63
CA ARG A 142 7.04 -0.26 -7.91
C ARG A 142 8.03 -1.41 -7.86
N LEU A 143 8.14 -2.15 -8.96
CA LEU A 143 9.21 -3.12 -9.14
C LEU A 143 10.48 -2.43 -9.63
N THR A 144 11.65 -2.91 -9.20
CA THR A 144 12.95 -2.55 -9.81
C THR A 144 12.98 -2.97 -11.28
N LYS A 145 13.99 -2.50 -12.03
CA LYS A 145 14.21 -2.96 -13.42
C LYS A 145 14.39 -4.48 -13.49
N ASN A 146 15.25 -5.04 -12.62
CA ASN A 146 15.46 -6.48 -12.51
C ASN A 146 14.19 -7.23 -12.09
N GLY A 147 13.44 -6.65 -11.15
CA GLY A 147 12.14 -7.18 -10.72
C GLY A 147 11.12 -7.23 -11.86
N THR A 148 11.09 -6.20 -12.69
CA THR A 148 10.22 -6.13 -13.88
C THR A 148 10.61 -7.18 -14.91
N SER A 149 11.90 -7.34 -15.19
CA SER A 149 12.39 -8.40 -16.08
C SER A 149 12.04 -9.79 -15.56
N TYR A 150 12.19 -10.05 -14.26
CA TYR A 150 11.75 -11.31 -13.64
C TYR A 150 10.24 -11.51 -13.78
N PHE A 151 9.45 -10.48 -13.46
CA PHE A 151 7.99 -10.52 -13.54
C PHE A 151 7.48 -10.81 -14.96
N ASP A 152 8.14 -10.28 -15.99
CA ASP A 152 7.83 -10.55 -17.40
C ASP A 152 8.03 -12.02 -17.80
N THR A 153 8.83 -12.80 -17.07
CA THR A 153 9.00 -14.24 -17.32
C THR A 153 7.87 -15.11 -16.74
N LEU A 154 7.03 -14.54 -15.88
CA LEU A 154 6.01 -15.28 -15.14
C LEU A 154 4.76 -15.49 -15.99
N ASN A 155 4.20 -16.71 -15.93
CA ASN A 155 2.86 -16.97 -16.46
C ASN A 155 1.76 -16.50 -15.48
N SER A 156 0.50 -16.50 -15.90
CA SER A 156 -0.63 -16.00 -15.12
C SER A 156 -0.75 -16.60 -13.70
N ASN A 157 -0.49 -17.91 -13.54
CA ASN A 157 -0.56 -18.56 -12.23
C ASN A 157 0.61 -18.12 -11.33
N GLN A 158 1.79 -17.96 -11.91
CA GLN A 158 2.97 -17.47 -11.20
C GLN A 158 2.83 -16.00 -10.82
N ILE A 159 2.19 -15.17 -11.66
CA ILE A 159 1.86 -13.78 -11.33
C ILE A 159 0.93 -13.72 -10.11
N ASN A 160 -0.12 -14.55 -10.08
CA ASN A 160 -1.00 -14.62 -8.91
C ASN A 160 -0.25 -15.06 -7.65
N LYS A 161 0.65 -16.06 -7.77
CA LYS A 161 1.52 -16.48 -6.67
C LYS A 161 2.45 -15.36 -6.20
N PHE A 162 3.02 -14.60 -7.13
CA PHE A 162 3.85 -13.43 -6.83
C PHE A 162 3.08 -12.40 -6.00
N PHE A 163 1.86 -12.06 -6.41
CA PHE A 163 0.99 -11.14 -5.68
C PHE A 163 0.60 -11.65 -4.28
N ASN A 164 0.29 -12.95 -4.17
CA ASN A 164 -0.05 -13.56 -2.87
C ASN A 164 1.14 -13.57 -1.91
N ASN A 165 2.32 -13.93 -2.41
CA ASN A 165 3.55 -13.88 -1.63
C ASN A 165 3.87 -12.44 -1.22
N LEU A 166 3.79 -11.49 -2.16
CA LEU A 166 4.05 -10.08 -1.90
C LEU A 166 3.13 -9.53 -0.80
N THR A 167 1.82 -9.76 -0.90
CA THR A 167 0.86 -9.27 0.11
C THR A 167 1.08 -9.88 1.48
N GLN A 168 1.42 -11.17 1.56
CA GLN A 168 1.81 -11.84 2.80
C GLN A 168 3.09 -11.24 3.40
N GLU A 169 4.15 -11.12 2.59
CA GLU A 169 5.44 -10.56 3.01
C GLU A 169 5.30 -9.11 3.51
N LEU A 170 4.49 -8.29 2.83
CA LEU A 170 4.17 -6.94 3.29
C LEU A 170 3.40 -6.94 4.61
N ALA A 171 2.46 -7.88 4.81
CA ALA A 171 1.66 -7.96 6.03
C ALA A 171 2.53 -8.34 7.23
N ASP A 172 3.42 -9.32 7.03
CA ASP A 172 4.39 -9.75 8.04
C ASP A 172 5.37 -8.61 8.36
N ALA A 173 5.87 -7.89 7.34
CA ALA A 173 6.78 -6.76 7.52
C ALA A 173 6.18 -5.60 8.33
N VAL A 174 4.86 -5.48 8.45
CA VAL A 174 4.21 -4.49 9.33
C VAL A 174 3.40 -5.11 10.47
N ALA A 175 3.62 -6.41 10.73
CA ALA A 175 3.01 -7.16 11.81
C ALA A 175 1.48 -7.03 11.87
N VAL A 176 0.82 -7.18 10.71
CA VAL A 176 -0.64 -7.22 10.60
C VAL A 176 -1.10 -8.55 10.03
N THR A 177 -2.36 -8.90 10.23
CA THR A 177 -2.92 -10.10 9.63
C THR A 177 -2.92 -9.97 8.10
N SER A 178 -2.69 -11.07 7.39
CA SER A 178 -2.63 -11.08 5.91
C SER A 178 -3.91 -10.57 5.24
N LYS A 179 -5.05 -10.65 5.93
CA LYS A 179 -6.32 -10.06 5.47
C LYS A 179 -6.30 -8.52 5.40
N ARG A 180 -5.35 -7.87 6.05
CA ARG A 180 -5.21 -6.40 6.06
C ARG A 180 -4.45 -5.85 4.86
N ILE A 181 -3.67 -6.67 4.15
CA ILE A 181 -2.99 -6.26 2.91
C ILE A 181 -3.47 -7.16 1.79
N ILE A 182 -4.22 -6.58 0.87
CA ILE A 182 -4.87 -7.33 -0.21
C ILE A 182 -4.52 -6.75 -1.58
N THR A 183 -4.74 -7.55 -2.61
CA THR A 183 -4.48 -7.17 -3.99
C THR A 183 -5.64 -7.57 -4.89
N ASN A 184 -5.81 -6.82 -5.97
CA ASN A 184 -6.71 -7.15 -7.08
C ASN A 184 -5.94 -7.72 -8.28
N TYR A 185 -4.66 -8.09 -8.09
CA TYR A 185 -3.77 -8.64 -9.11
C TYR A 185 -3.52 -7.71 -10.29
N ARG A 186 -3.76 -6.40 -10.13
CA ARG A 186 -3.55 -5.41 -11.19
C ARG A 186 -2.16 -4.82 -11.12
N PHE A 187 -1.57 -4.63 -12.28
CA PHE A 187 -0.34 -3.89 -12.48
C PHE A 187 -0.43 -3.05 -13.75
N VAL A 188 0.36 -1.98 -13.80
CA VAL A 188 0.48 -1.08 -14.96
C VAL A 188 1.95 -0.74 -15.19
N ILE A 189 2.29 -0.31 -16.39
CA ILE A 189 3.62 0.23 -16.69
C ILE A 189 3.71 1.65 -16.08
N ASP A 190 4.79 1.93 -15.37
CA ASP A 190 5.10 3.29 -14.89
C ASP A 190 5.45 4.18 -16.09
N THR A 191 4.61 5.16 -16.39
CA THR A 191 4.80 6.10 -17.50
C THR A 191 5.54 7.37 -17.08
N ASN A 192 5.84 7.53 -15.79
CA ASN A 192 6.47 8.74 -15.24
C ASN A 192 8.00 8.66 -15.19
N ILE A 193 8.57 7.55 -15.67
CA ILE A 193 10.00 7.30 -15.75
C ILE A 193 10.47 7.40 -17.20
N GLU A 194 11.76 7.66 -17.39
CA GLU A 194 12.36 7.80 -18.73
C GLU A 194 11.94 6.62 -19.62
N SER A 195 11.52 6.93 -20.86
CA SER A 195 10.84 6.01 -21.78
C SER A 195 11.59 4.70 -22.07
N SER A 196 12.88 4.61 -21.75
CA SER A 196 13.72 3.41 -21.90
C SER A 196 13.68 2.47 -20.67
N SER A 197 13.15 2.92 -19.53
CA SER A 197 13.05 2.16 -18.30
C SER A 197 11.64 1.65 -18.08
N LYS A 198 11.30 0.48 -18.62
CA LYS A 198 10.02 -0.17 -18.31
C LYS A 198 10.08 -0.69 -16.86
N GLN A 199 9.21 -0.17 -15.98
CA GLN A 199 8.98 -0.72 -14.64
C GLN A 199 7.48 -0.89 -14.37
N TYR A 200 7.10 -1.88 -13.57
CA TYR A 200 5.70 -2.10 -13.21
C TYR A 200 5.33 -1.47 -11.87
N LEU A 201 4.16 -0.84 -11.83
CA LEU A 201 3.43 -0.46 -10.62
C LEU A 201 2.42 -1.54 -10.29
N LEU A 202 2.49 -2.09 -9.08
CA LEU A 202 1.60 -3.13 -8.58
C LEU A 202 0.57 -2.52 -7.62
N SER A 203 -0.71 -2.85 -7.80
CA SER A 203 -1.79 -2.36 -6.96
C SER A 203 -1.89 -3.16 -5.65
N ILE A 204 -1.72 -2.47 -4.52
CA ILE A 204 -1.79 -3.04 -3.17
C ILE A 204 -2.71 -2.19 -2.30
N LYS A 205 -3.74 -2.81 -1.72
CA LYS A 205 -4.71 -2.16 -0.85
C LYS A 205 -4.48 -2.57 0.60
N ILE A 206 -4.47 -1.60 1.49
CA ILE A 206 -4.56 -1.82 2.93
C ILE A 206 -6.04 -1.76 3.30
N ASP A 207 -6.59 -2.87 3.77
CA ASP A 207 -8.01 -2.96 4.09
C ASP A 207 -8.33 -2.30 5.44
N LYS A 208 -9.60 -1.89 5.59
CA LYS A 208 -10.09 -1.23 6.79
C LYS A 208 -9.90 -2.11 8.04
N PRO A 209 -9.79 -1.50 9.23
CA PRO A 209 -9.83 -2.24 10.50
C PRO A 209 -11.08 -3.10 10.59
N GLN A 210 -10.92 -4.36 11.01
CA GLN A 210 -12.04 -5.29 11.23
C GLN A 210 -12.46 -5.33 12.71
N SER A 211 -11.59 -4.90 13.60
CA SER A 211 -11.81 -4.80 15.05
C SER A 211 -11.36 -3.44 15.58
N THR A 212 -11.67 -3.11 16.84
CA THR A 212 -11.16 -1.89 17.49
C THR A 212 -9.69 -1.98 17.89
N SER A 213 -9.17 -3.20 18.07
CA SER A 213 -7.75 -3.48 18.35
C SER A 213 -6.88 -3.49 17.09
N ASP A 214 -7.50 -3.48 15.91
CA ASP A 214 -6.79 -3.45 14.64
C ASP A 214 -6.04 -2.12 14.45
N ARG A 215 -4.78 -2.22 13.99
CA ARG A 215 -3.95 -1.04 13.66
C ARG A 215 -4.62 -0.16 12.61
N GLU A 216 -4.51 1.15 12.79
CA GLU A 216 -5.06 2.15 11.87
C GLU A 216 -4.43 2.05 10.48
N THR A 217 -5.24 2.15 9.41
CA THR A 217 -4.75 2.04 8.04
C THR A 217 -3.65 3.05 7.71
N LYS A 218 -3.79 4.30 8.19
CA LYS A 218 -2.79 5.36 7.97
C LYS A 218 -1.42 5.03 8.58
N LEU A 219 -1.42 4.41 9.76
CA LEU A 219 -0.19 3.97 10.41
C LEU A 219 0.47 2.84 9.63
N ILE A 220 -0.33 1.87 9.16
CA ILE A 220 0.16 0.78 8.30
C ILE A 220 0.74 1.35 6.99
N THR A 221 0.10 2.36 6.39
CA THR A 221 0.62 3.04 5.19
C THR A 221 2.01 3.63 5.43
N LYS A 222 2.18 4.39 6.52
CA LYS A 222 3.46 5.01 6.87
C LYS A 222 4.55 3.95 7.11
N ASP A 223 4.19 2.89 7.81
CA ASP A 223 5.13 1.82 8.13
C ASP A 223 5.53 1.03 6.88
N LEU A 224 4.60 0.74 5.97
CA LEU A 224 4.91 0.08 4.70
C LEU A 224 5.85 0.94 3.85
N ASP A 225 5.58 2.24 3.72
CA ASP A 225 6.47 3.15 2.99
C ASP A 225 7.86 3.16 3.61
N THR A 226 7.95 3.28 4.94
CA THR A 226 9.23 3.26 5.68
C THR A 226 9.97 1.94 5.49
N MET A 227 9.28 0.80 5.59
CA MET A 227 9.90 -0.53 5.39
C MET A 227 10.43 -0.71 3.97
N ILE A 228 9.68 -0.28 2.96
CA ILE A 228 10.11 -0.37 1.56
C ILE A 228 11.27 0.58 1.28
N ARG A 229 11.25 1.80 1.83
CA ARG A 229 12.35 2.76 1.64
C ARG A 229 13.66 2.32 2.28
N ASN A 230 13.59 1.57 3.38
CA ASN A 230 14.74 1.00 4.07
C ASN A 230 14.86 -0.50 3.79
N MET A 231 14.60 -0.93 2.55
CA MET A 231 14.47 -2.35 2.20
C MET A 231 15.72 -3.15 2.57
N ASP A 232 16.91 -2.55 2.43
CA ASP A 232 18.22 -3.16 2.65
C ASP A 232 18.45 -3.66 4.08
N ILE A 233 17.71 -3.12 5.05
CA ILE A 233 17.79 -3.52 6.47
C ILE A 233 16.49 -4.12 7.00
N THR A 234 15.48 -4.34 6.15
CA THR A 234 14.19 -4.92 6.58
C THR A 234 14.00 -6.33 6.02
N VAL A 235 13.03 -7.06 6.58
CA VAL A 235 12.71 -8.43 6.15
C VAL A 235 12.36 -8.51 4.65
N LEU A 236 11.91 -7.40 4.05
CA LEU A 236 11.52 -7.30 2.65
C LEU A 236 12.68 -7.55 1.66
N ALA A 237 13.94 -7.28 2.03
CA ALA A 237 15.09 -7.61 1.18
C ALA A 237 15.24 -9.11 0.92
N SER A 238 14.75 -9.94 1.85
CA SER A 238 14.89 -11.41 1.78
C SER A 238 13.64 -12.13 1.26
N GLY A 239 12.55 -11.41 1.01
CA GLY A 239 11.29 -12.02 0.59
C GLY A 239 11.35 -12.61 -0.82
N SER A 240 10.44 -13.53 -1.12
CA SER A 240 10.37 -14.17 -2.44
C SER A 240 9.89 -13.21 -3.53
N SER A 241 9.00 -12.27 -3.19
CA SER A 241 8.44 -11.29 -4.11
C SER A 241 8.81 -9.85 -3.73
N SER A 242 8.83 -9.53 -2.44
CA SER A 242 9.16 -8.19 -1.94
C SER A 242 10.60 -7.75 -2.23
N LYS A 243 11.55 -8.68 -2.39
CA LYS A 243 12.93 -8.35 -2.79
C LYS A 243 13.05 -7.63 -4.14
N TYR A 244 11.99 -7.64 -4.94
CA TYR A 244 11.94 -6.99 -6.24
C TYR A 244 11.35 -5.58 -6.20
N LEU A 245 10.92 -5.10 -5.03
CA LEU A 245 10.39 -3.75 -4.86
C LEU A 245 11.49 -2.71 -5.01
N GLU A 246 11.13 -1.54 -5.53
CA GLU A 246 11.99 -0.38 -5.71
C GLU A 246 12.00 0.49 -4.44
N PRO A 247 13.10 0.50 -3.66
CA PRO A 247 13.13 1.19 -2.38
C PRO A 247 12.89 2.70 -2.51
N LEU A 248 13.44 3.34 -3.55
CA LEU A 248 13.28 4.79 -3.75
C LEU A 248 11.83 5.20 -4.03
N TYR A 249 10.99 4.27 -4.51
CA TYR A 249 9.57 4.54 -4.75
C TYR A 249 8.76 4.53 -3.46
N GLY A 250 8.97 3.52 -2.62
CA GLY A 250 8.17 3.30 -1.41
C GLY A 250 6.75 2.79 -1.69
N TYR A 251 5.82 3.12 -0.79
CA TYR A 251 4.39 2.87 -0.94
C TYR A 251 3.66 4.18 -1.20
N VAL A 252 3.10 4.34 -2.40
CA VAL A 252 2.41 5.57 -2.79
C VAL A 252 0.90 5.34 -2.73
N THR A 253 0.20 6.15 -1.93
CA THR A 253 -1.26 6.11 -1.84
C THR A 253 -1.90 6.62 -3.12
N ILE A 254 -2.93 5.92 -3.59
CA ILE A 254 -3.80 6.37 -4.66
C ILE A 254 -4.90 7.22 -3.99
N PRO A 255 -5.01 8.52 -4.33
CA PRO A 255 -5.99 9.40 -3.73
C PRO A 255 -7.39 8.86 -4.01
N ARG A 256 -8.26 8.91 -3.00
CA ARG A 256 -9.64 8.46 -3.22
C ARG A 256 -10.33 9.45 -4.14
N TRP A 257 -11.19 8.95 -5.03
CA TRP A 257 -11.88 9.81 -6.00
C TRP A 257 -12.64 10.97 -5.31
N TYR A 258 -13.16 10.76 -4.10
CA TYR A 258 -13.89 11.77 -3.31
C TYR A 258 -13.00 12.62 -2.41
N GLU A 259 -11.70 12.33 -2.27
CA GLU A 259 -10.80 13.25 -1.54
C GLU A 259 -10.45 14.48 -2.38
N ASN A 260 -10.65 14.40 -3.70
CA ASN A 260 -10.55 15.53 -4.60
C ASN A 260 -11.86 16.35 -4.56
N SER A 261 -11.77 17.60 -4.09
CA SER A 261 -12.89 18.55 -4.03
C SER A 261 -13.54 18.78 -5.39
N ASP A 262 -12.75 18.74 -6.47
CA ASP A 262 -13.25 18.98 -7.83
C ASP A 262 -14.13 17.82 -8.29
N ASN A 263 -13.73 16.58 -7.98
CA ASN A 263 -14.51 15.39 -8.31
C ASN A 263 -15.83 15.34 -7.53
N ILE A 264 -15.82 15.72 -6.24
CA ILE A 264 -17.05 15.85 -5.46
C ILE A 264 -17.94 16.91 -6.09
N CYS A 265 -17.40 18.09 -6.40
CA CYS A 265 -18.15 19.19 -6.98
C CYS A 265 -18.81 18.77 -8.31
N GLN A 266 -18.06 18.13 -9.19
CA GLN A 266 -18.58 17.59 -10.46
C GLN A 266 -19.68 16.55 -10.23
N LEU A 267 -19.53 15.66 -9.25
CA LEU A 267 -20.57 14.66 -8.93
C LEU A 267 -21.84 15.35 -8.42
N VAL A 268 -21.73 16.32 -7.51
CA VAL A 268 -22.87 17.07 -6.98
C VAL A 268 -23.59 17.83 -8.09
N LEU A 269 -22.85 18.50 -8.97
CA LEU A 269 -23.42 19.18 -10.14
C LEU A 269 -24.14 18.20 -11.07
N THR A 270 -23.57 17.02 -11.31
CA THR A 270 -24.18 15.98 -12.14
C THR A 270 -25.48 15.47 -11.52
N VAL A 271 -25.52 15.25 -10.20
CA VAL A 271 -26.72 14.82 -9.48
C VAL A 271 -27.81 15.89 -9.52
N ILE A 272 -27.45 17.16 -9.28
CA ILE A 272 -28.39 18.30 -9.37
C ILE A 272 -28.96 18.42 -10.79
N PHE A 273 -28.12 18.31 -11.82
CA PHE A 273 -28.55 18.36 -13.21
C PHE A 273 -29.55 17.24 -13.53
N ILE A 274 -29.28 16.01 -13.08
CA ILE A 274 -30.21 14.88 -13.24
C ILE A 274 -31.54 15.14 -12.53
N LEU A 275 -31.52 15.68 -11.31
CA LEU A 275 -32.74 16.02 -10.55
C LEU A 275 -33.57 17.13 -11.23
N ILE A 276 -32.93 18.13 -11.82
CA ILE A 276 -33.64 19.18 -12.58
C ILE A 276 -34.29 18.55 -13.81
N LEU A 277 -33.56 17.70 -14.53
CA LEU A 277 -34.06 17.01 -15.72
C LEU A 277 -35.27 16.11 -15.39
N THR A 278 -35.24 15.37 -14.27
CA THR A 278 -36.38 14.54 -13.86
C THR A 278 -37.59 15.38 -13.48
N MET A 279 -37.41 16.52 -12.80
CA MET A 279 -38.51 17.44 -12.48
C MET A 279 -39.14 18.05 -13.73
N LEU A 280 -38.32 18.47 -14.71
CA LEU A 280 -38.82 18.95 -16.01
C LEU A 280 -39.61 17.87 -16.76
N CYS A 281 -39.15 16.62 -16.74
CA CYS A 281 -39.90 15.50 -17.32
C CYS A 281 -41.25 15.29 -16.63
N ILE A 282 -41.31 15.34 -15.30
CA ILE A 282 -42.57 15.20 -14.54
C ILE A 282 -43.54 16.36 -14.87
N ILE A 283 -43.03 17.59 -14.92
CA ILE A 283 -43.83 18.77 -15.29
C ILE A 283 -44.38 18.60 -16.70
N SER A 284 -43.55 18.20 -17.67
CA SER A 284 -43.98 17.96 -19.05
C SER A 284 -45.10 16.92 -19.13
N ILE A 285 -44.97 15.80 -18.40
CA ILE A 285 -46.00 14.76 -18.35
C ILE A 285 -47.30 15.30 -17.73
N HIS A 286 -47.20 16.10 -16.66
CA HIS A 286 -48.38 16.68 -16.00
C HIS A 286 -49.12 17.70 -16.90
N TYR A 287 -48.38 18.53 -17.64
CA TYR A 287 -48.98 19.47 -18.59
C TYR A 287 -49.68 18.75 -19.75
N ASP A 288 -49.08 17.69 -20.28
CA ASP A 288 -49.67 16.88 -21.37
C ASP A 288 -50.97 16.20 -20.91
N ALA A 289 -50.97 15.58 -19.72
CA ALA A 289 -52.17 14.99 -19.12
C ALA A 289 -53.30 16.00 -18.88
N LYS A 290 -52.96 17.26 -18.56
CA LYS A 290 -53.95 18.35 -18.37
C LYS A 290 -54.52 18.85 -19.71
N ILE A 291 -53.75 18.80 -20.79
CA ILE A 291 -54.21 19.19 -22.14
C ILE A 291 -55.06 18.07 -22.76
N GLU A 292 -54.73 16.80 -22.53
CA GLU A 292 -55.52 15.66 -23.01
C GLU A 292 -56.94 15.64 -22.44
N VAL A 293 -57.14 16.11 -21.20
CA VAL A 293 -58.48 16.33 -20.60
C VAL A 293 -59.26 17.47 -21.29
N LYS A 294 -58.61 18.32 -22.09
CA LYS A 294 -59.21 19.46 -22.82
C LYS A 294 -59.34 19.26 -24.33
N SER A 295 -58.65 18.28 -24.93
CA SER A 295 -58.74 18.05 -26.38
C SER A 295 -58.71 16.56 -26.71
N ASP A 296 -59.81 16.09 -27.28
CA ASP A 296 -60.04 14.72 -27.73
C ASP A 296 -59.28 14.42 -29.04
N ALA A 297 -57.95 14.49 -29.03
CA ALA A 297 -57.10 14.26 -30.20
C ALA A 297 -55.79 13.55 -29.82
N ASN A 298 -55.74 12.25 -30.06
CA ASN A 298 -54.77 11.33 -29.44
C ASN A 298 -53.63 10.86 -30.40
N SER A 299 -52.47 10.59 -29.78
CA SER A 299 -51.46 9.55 -30.11
C SER A 299 -50.20 9.86 -30.94
N SER A 300 -50.06 11.02 -31.60
CA SER A 300 -48.87 11.28 -32.43
C SER A 300 -47.69 11.86 -31.64
N VAL A 301 -47.96 12.74 -30.67
CA VAL A 301 -46.94 13.47 -29.91
C VAL A 301 -46.22 12.58 -28.90
N TRP A 302 -46.95 11.69 -28.22
CA TRP A 302 -46.37 10.72 -27.27
C TRP A 302 -45.38 9.76 -27.93
N LYS A 303 -45.68 9.29 -29.15
CA LYS A 303 -44.77 8.44 -29.93
C LYS A 303 -43.52 9.19 -30.36
N ALA A 304 -43.65 10.45 -30.77
CA ALA A 304 -42.52 11.30 -31.13
C ALA A 304 -41.62 11.58 -29.92
N PHE A 305 -42.20 11.87 -28.75
CA PHE A 305 -41.45 12.15 -27.52
C PHE A 305 -40.71 10.92 -26.99
N PHE A 306 -41.35 9.75 -26.90
CA PHE A 306 -40.67 8.51 -26.53
C PHE A 306 -39.61 8.09 -27.55
N TYR A 307 -39.81 8.39 -28.84
CA TYR A 307 -38.78 8.16 -29.87
C TYR A 307 -37.56 9.08 -29.67
N ILE A 308 -37.77 10.36 -29.36
CA ILE A 308 -36.69 11.34 -29.10
C ILE A 308 -35.96 10.99 -27.80
N MET A 309 -36.68 10.67 -26.72
CA MET A 309 -36.05 10.22 -25.47
C MET A 309 -35.31 8.90 -25.65
N LYS A 310 -35.90 7.90 -26.31
CA LYS A 310 -35.23 6.62 -26.59
C LYS A 310 -33.99 6.81 -27.48
N SER A 311 -34.07 7.70 -28.48
CA SER A 311 -32.93 8.07 -29.33
C SER A 311 -31.83 8.78 -28.55
N GLY A 312 -32.18 9.75 -27.70
CA GLY A 312 -31.25 10.48 -26.84
C GLY A 312 -30.57 9.59 -25.80
N ILE A 313 -31.35 8.73 -25.12
CA ILE A 313 -30.86 7.75 -24.15
C ILE A 313 -30.00 6.68 -24.84
N CYS A 314 -30.38 6.19 -26.03
CA CYS A 314 -29.54 5.26 -26.79
C CYS A 314 -28.22 5.88 -27.25
N LYS A 315 -28.20 7.18 -27.60
CA LYS A 315 -26.96 7.92 -27.93
C LYS A 315 -26.08 8.16 -26.70
N LEU A 316 -26.69 8.39 -25.53
CA LEU A 316 -25.97 8.53 -24.24
C LEU A 316 -25.45 7.20 -23.67
N ILE A 317 -26.13 6.08 -23.93
CA ILE A 317 -25.75 4.73 -23.47
C ILE A 317 -24.87 3.99 -24.50
N GLN A 318 -24.77 4.47 -25.75
CA GLN A 318 -23.91 3.88 -26.77
C GLN A 318 -22.44 3.67 -26.35
N PRO A 319 -21.82 4.52 -25.49
CA PRO A 319 -20.49 4.26 -24.94
C PRO A 319 -20.44 3.16 -23.84
N LEU A 320 -21.58 2.78 -23.25
CA LEU A 320 -21.70 1.81 -22.14
C LEU A 320 -22.00 0.37 -22.57
N ASN A 321 -22.50 0.14 -23.79
CA ASN A 321 -22.75 -1.20 -24.33
C ASN A 321 -21.47 -1.86 -24.91
N LEU A 322 -20.45 -1.99 -24.06
CA LEU A 322 -19.25 -2.79 -24.31
C LEU A 322 -19.45 -4.21 -23.78
N CYS A 323 -20.42 -4.95 -24.34
CA CYS A 323 -20.42 -6.42 -24.31
C CYS A 323 -21.54 -7.00 -25.18
N LYS A 324 -21.30 -7.15 -26.49
CA LYS A 324 -21.90 -8.24 -27.27
C LYS A 324 -20.95 -8.69 -28.39
N ARG A 325 -20.56 -9.96 -28.26
CA ARG A 325 -19.79 -10.86 -29.13
C ARG A 325 -19.42 -10.39 -30.55
N ARG A 326 -18.11 -10.54 -30.83
CA ARG A 326 -17.47 -10.77 -32.14
C ARG A 326 -18.35 -11.55 -33.12
N LYS A 327 -18.48 -11.04 -34.35
CA LYS A 327 -18.23 -11.82 -35.57
C LYS A 327 -17.38 -10.98 -36.52
N VAL A 328 -16.34 -11.64 -37.04
CA VAL A 328 -15.29 -11.17 -37.94
C VAL A 328 -15.82 -11.22 -39.37
N ASN A 329 -15.61 -10.16 -40.17
CA ASN A 329 -14.92 -10.25 -41.46
C ASN A 329 -14.67 -8.88 -42.12
N GLU A 330 -13.62 -8.88 -42.93
CA GLU A 330 -12.80 -7.79 -43.47
C GLU A 330 -13.49 -6.85 -44.47
N ARG A 331 -13.16 -5.54 -44.43
CA ARG A 331 -12.26 -4.86 -45.39
C ARG A 331 -12.19 -3.34 -45.10
N LYS A 332 -11.00 -2.80 -45.29
CA LYS A 332 -10.59 -1.39 -45.17
C LYS A 332 -11.41 -0.46 -46.08
N VAL A 333 -11.77 0.73 -45.59
CA VAL A 333 -11.35 2.06 -46.11
C VAL A 333 -11.53 3.07 -44.96
N VAL A 334 -10.54 3.95 -44.84
CA VAL A 334 -10.37 5.03 -43.86
C VAL A 334 -11.32 6.19 -44.21
N ASP A 335 -12.01 6.75 -43.22
CA ASP A 335 -12.17 8.21 -43.14
C ASP A 335 -12.53 8.69 -41.74
N GLU A 336 -12.04 9.89 -41.46
CA GLU A 336 -11.85 10.57 -40.20
C GLU A 336 -13.17 10.97 -39.52
N GLU A 337 -13.53 10.34 -38.39
CA GLU A 337 -14.31 10.97 -37.31
C GLU A 337 -14.37 10.06 -36.07
N LYS A 338 -13.21 9.82 -35.43
CA LYS A 338 -13.12 9.01 -34.20
C LYS A 338 -12.04 9.53 -33.25
N VAL A 339 -12.10 10.82 -32.89
CA VAL A 339 -11.10 11.41 -31.99
C VAL A 339 -11.66 11.86 -30.64
N SER A 340 -12.97 12.11 -30.50
CA SER A 340 -13.50 12.66 -29.24
C SER A 340 -13.84 11.59 -28.17
N THR A 341 -14.41 10.44 -28.56
CA THR A 341 -14.93 9.45 -27.59
C THR A 341 -13.87 8.53 -27.00
N VAL A 342 -12.76 8.28 -27.72
CA VAL A 342 -11.66 7.43 -27.24
C VAL A 342 -10.85 8.16 -26.15
N HIS A 343 -10.76 9.49 -26.23
CA HIS A 343 -10.02 10.28 -25.25
C HIS A 343 -10.72 10.34 -23.88
N ILE A 344 -12.05 10.40 -23.84
CA ILE A 344 -12.84 10.47 -22.60
C ILE A 344 -12.85 9.11 -21.87
N LEU A 345 -12.99 7.99 -22.59
CA LEU A 345 -12.90 6.65 -22.01
C LEU A 345 -11.48 6.29 -21.55
N TYR A 346 -10.45 6.78 -22.24
CA TYR A 346 -9.07 6.66 -21.80
C TYR A 346 -8.80 7.49 -20.53
N LEU A 347 -9.36 8.71 -20.45
CA LEU A 347 -9.26 9.56 -19.26
C LEU A 347 -9.99 8.98 -18.04
N ILE A 348 -11.19 8.42 -18.19
CA ILE A 348 -11.94 7.80 -17.07
C ILE A 348 -11.28 6.49 -16.61
N LYS A 349 -10.72 5.70 -17.54
CA LYS A 349 -9.98 4.48 -17.20
C LYS A 349 -8.65 4.78 -16.51
N ASN A 350 -7.96 5.85 -16.90
CA ASN A 350 -6.74 6.30 -16.25
C ASN A 350 -7.01 7.06 -14.94
N GLN A 351 -8.13 7.77 -14.78
CA GLN A 351 -8.51 8.41 -13.51
C GLN A 351 -8.99 7.43 -12.44
N MET A 352 -9.39 6.21 -12.81
CA MET A 352 -9.61 5.11 -11.83
C MET A 352 -8.35 4.29 -11.53
N LEU A 353 -7.22 4.58 -12.18
CA LEU A 353 -5.93 3.88 -12.05
C LEU A 353 -4.74 4.81 -11.76
N THR A 354 -4.97 6.11 -11.58
CA THR A 354 -4.01 7.08 -11.03
C THR A 354 -4.41 7.39 -9.61
#